data_AF-A0A3N5ZVT6-F1
#
_entry.id   AF-A0A3N5ZVT6-F1
#
_cell.length_a   1.000
_cell.length_b   1.000
_cell.length_c   1.000
_cell.angle_alpha   90.00
_cell.angle_beta   90.00
_cell.angle_gamma   90.00
#
_symmetry.space_group_name_H-M   'P 1'
#
loop_
_entity.id
_entity.type
_entity.pdbx_description
1 polymer ?
#
loop_
_entity_poly.entity_id
_entity_poly.type
_entity_poly.pdbx_seq_one_letter_code
_entity_poly.pdbx_strand_id
1 'polypeptide(L)' 'MSEKMRGNDAVENAVLGLLRASAQMTEAIAKGSRDLYEMRHLGHTVWKALKRIDTALKRSQP' A
#
# COMPACT_ATOMS: atom_id res chain seq x y z
N MET A 1 22.30 12.70 5.94
CA MET A 1 20.89 12.28 6.15
C MET A 1 20.92 11.06 7.07
N SER A 2 20.34 11.15 8.27
CA SER A 2 20.43 10.07 9.28
C SER A 2 19.69 8.80 8.80
N GLU A 3 20.15 7.60 9.17
CA GLU A 3 19.46 6.33 8.85
C GLU A 3 17.99 6.33 9.30
N LYS A 4 17.70 7.04 10.39
CA LYS A 4 16.34 7.25 10.90
C LYS A 4 15.45 8.06 9.95
N MET A 5 16.00 9.06 9.25
CA MET A 5 15.29 9.80 8.19
C MET A 5 14.98 8.87 7.01
N ARG A 6 15.96 8.07 6.57
CA ARG A 6 15.77 7.12 5.45
C ARG A 6 14.71 6.06 5.76
N GLY A 7 14.62 5.62 7.02
CA GLY A 7 13.57 4.70 7.49
C GLY A 7 12.18 5.33 7.45
N ASN A 8 12.05 6.59 7.91
CA ASN A 8 10.80 7.32 7.86
C ASN A 8 10.33 7.58 6.43
N ASP A 9 11.23 8.00 5.53
CA ASP A 9 10.90 8.21 4.10
C ASP A 9 10.42 6.92 3.43
N ALA A 10 10.97 5.76 3.81
CA ALA A 10 10.55 4.47 3.28
C ALA A 10 9.13 4.08 3.76
N VAL A 11 8.80 4.39 5.01
CA VAL A 11 7.46 4.19 5.57
C VAL A 11 6.45 5.12 4.89
N GLU A 12 6.76 6.41 4.76
CA GLU A 12 5.88 7.39 4.09
C GLU A 12 5.57 6.99 2.64
N ASN A 13 6.59 6.60 1.88
CA ASN A 13 6.39 6.12 0.51
C ASN A 13 5.54 4.85 0.44
N ALA A 14 5.70 3.93 1.41
CA ALA A 14 4.89 2.72 1.49
C ALA A 14 3.42 3.04 1.83
N VAL A 15 3.18 4.01 2.72
CA VAL A 15 1.84 4.50 3.09
C VAL A 15 1.16 5.17 1.90
N LEU A 16 1.87 6.03 1.15
CA LEU A 16 1.34 6.65 -0.08
C LEU A 16 0.96 5.58 -1.12
N GLY A 17 1.75 4.50 -1.23
CA GLY A 17 1.43 3.36 -2.08
C GLY A 17 0.13 2.65 -1.68
N LEU A 18 -0.09 2.47 -0.37
CA LEU A 18 -1.34 1.90 0.15
C LEU A 18 -2.53 2.80 -0.16
N LEU A 19 -2.43 4.10 0.09
CA LEU A 19 -3.52 5.05 -0.16
C LEU A 19 -3.98 5.02 -1.63
N ARG A 20 -3.02 4.99 -2.57
CA ARG A 20 -3.34 4.86 -4.01
C ARG A 20 -4.03 3.55 -4.34
N ALA A 21 -3.51 2.43 -3.85
CA ALA A 21 -4.11 1.11 -4.11
C ALA A 21 -5.53 1.00 -3.55
N SER A 22 -5.74 1.52 -2.32
CA SER A 22 -7.05 1.57 -1.69
C SER A 22 -8.03 2.45 -2.46
N ALA A 23 -7.59 3.62 -2.94
CA ALA A 23 -8.43 4.51 -3.74
C ALA A 23 -8.91 3.84 -5.04
N GLN A 24 -8.02 3.13 -5.75
CA GLN A 24 -8.37 2.38 -6.96
C GLN A 24 -9.39 1.27 -6.68
N MET A 25 -9.22 0.55 -5.56
CA MET A 25 -10.17 -0.48 -5.15
C MET A 25 -11.54 0.13 -4.77
N THR A 26 -11.55 1.23 -4.03
CA THR A 26 -12.78 1.97 -3.69
C THR A 26 -13.50 2.46 -4.95
N GLU A 27 -12.76 3.00 -5.92
CA GLU A 27 -13.33 3.46 -7.19
C GLU A 27 -13.94 2.30 -8.00
N ALA A 28 -13.26 1.15 -8.08
CA ALA A 28 -13.79 -0.03 -8.75
C ALA A 28 -15.08 -0.55 -8.10
N ILE A 29 -15.14 -0.54 -6.76
CA ILE A 29 -16.36 -0.89 -6.00
C ILE A 29 -17.47 0.12 -6.25
N ALA A 30 -17.17 1.42 -6.21
CA ALA A 30 -18.15 2.49 -6.44
C ALA A 30 -18.74 2.44 -7.87
N LYS A 31 -17.93 2.06 -8.87
CA LYS A 31 -18.39 1.82 -10.25
C LYS A 31 -19.15 0.51 -10.41
N GLY A 32 -19.23 -0.31 -9.37
CA GLY A 32 -19.90 -1.61 -9.40
C GLY A 32 -19.21 -2.61 -10.31
N SER A 33 -17.86 -2.60 -10.38
CA SER A 33 -17.13 -3.57 -11.20
C SER A 33 -17.53 -5.00 -10.83
N ARG A 34 -17.95 -5.75 -11.85
CA ARG A 34 -18.32 -7.18 -11.73
C ARG A 34 -17.19 -8.10 -12.17
N ASP A 35 -16.05 -7.53 -12.59
CA ASP A 35 -14.88 -8.30 -12.97
C ASP A 35 -14.17 -8.81 -11.71
N LEU A 36 -14.36 -10.10 -11.43
CA LEU A 36 -13.73 -10.77 -10.28
C LEU A 36 -12.20 -10.81 -10.40
N TYR A 37 -11.66 -10.82 -11.62
CA TYR A 37 -10.22 -10.79 -11.83
C TYR A 37 -9.65 -9.42 -11.46
N GLU A 38 -10.30 -8.34 -11.93
CA GLU A 38 -9.95 -6.97 -11.58
C GLU A 38 -10.00 -6.76 -10.06
N MET A 39 -11.11 -7.13 -9.42
CA MET A 39 -11.28 -7.00 -7.97
C MET A 39 -10.23 -7.79 -7.17
N ARG A 40 -9.92 -9.01 -7.61
CA ARG A 40 -8.86 -9.83 -7.00
C ARG A 40 -7.49 -9.19 -7.17
N HIS A 41 -7.21 -8.63 -8.34
CA HIS A 41 -5.95 -7.95 -8.63
C HIS A 41 -5.78 -6.70 -7.76
N LEU A 42 -6.81 -5.88 -7.64
CA LEU A 42 -6.83 -4.69 -6.78
C LEU A 42 -6.66 -5.06 -5.31
N GLY A 43 -7.40 -6.05 -4.81
CA GLY A 43 -7.26 -6.55 -3.43
C GLY A 43 -5.85 -7.08 -3.14
N HIS A 44 -5.24 -7.82 -4.07
CA HIS A 44 -3.87 -8.29 -3.93
C HIS A 44 -2.85 -7.14 -3.95
N THR A 45 -3.12 -6.07 -4.70
CA THR A 45 -2.28 -4.87 -4.75
C THR A 45 -2.31 -4.11 -3.42
N VAL A 46 -3.50 -3.92 -2.84
CA VAL A 46 -3.67 -3.36 -1.48
C VAL A 46 -2.93 -4.21 -0.44
N TRP A 47 -3.08 -5.54 -0.49
CA TRP A 47 -2.37 -6.45 0.41
C TRP A 47 -0.85 -6.32 0.32
N LYS A 48 -0.29 -6.27 -0.90
CA LYS A 48 1.15 -6.07 -1.10
C LYS A 48 1.62 -4.73 -0.55
N ALA A 49 0.83 -3.67 -0.68
CA ALA A 49 1.16 -2.37 -0.11
C ALA A 49 1.21 -2.42 1.43
N LEU A 50 0.25 -3.07 2.08
CA LEU A 50 0.27 -3.32 3.54
C LEU A 50 1.53 -4.06 3.99
N LYS A 51 1.93 -5.12 3.26
CA LYS A 51 3.15 -5.86 3.58
C LYS A 51 4.43 -5.02 3.45
N ARG A 52 4.46 -4.07 2.51
CA ARG A 52 5.59 -3.14 2.37
C ARG A 52 5.68 -2.19 3.55
N ILE A 53 4.54 -1.69 4.04
CA ILE A 53 4.50 -0.86 5.26
C ILE A 53 5.01 -1.65 6.46
N ASP A 54 4.49 -2.86 6.68
CA ASP A 54 4.96 -3.74 7.78
C ASP A 54 6.48 -3.98 7.72
N THR A 55 7.00 -4.24 6.52
CA THR A 55 8.45 -4.41 6.30
C THR A 55 9.24 -3.13 6.58
N ALA A 56 8.74 -1.97 6.14
CA ALA A 56 9.39 -0.68 6.35
C ALA A 56 9.41 -0.30 7.84
N LEU A 57 8.30 -0.51 8.55
CA LEU A 57 8.20 -0.27 9.99
C LEU A 57 9.19 -1.14 10.77
N LYS A 58 9.26 -2.45 10.47
CA LYS A 58 10.22 -3.37 11.09
C LYS A 58 11.67 -2.97 10.88
N ARG A 59 12.00 -2.38 9.73
CA ARG A 59 13.36 -1.88 9.42
C ARG A 59 13.68 -0.53 10.05
N SER A 60 12.67 0.27 10.38
CA SER A 60 12.84 1.57 11.03
C SER A 60 12.95 1.50 12.56
N GLN A 61 12.67 0.34 13.16
CA GLN A 61 12.85 0.11 14.59
C GLN A 61 14.33 -0.17 14.88
N PRO A 62 14.91 0.48 15.91
CA PRO A 62 16.31 0.28 16.33
C PRO A 62 16.56 -1.09 16.95
#